data_AF-A0A372QUJ4-F1
#
_entry.id   AF-A0A372QUJ4-F1
#
_cell.length_a   1.000
_cell.length_b   1.000
_cell.length_c   1.000
_cell.angle_alpha   90.00
_cell.angle_beta   90.00
_cell.angle_gamma   90.00
#
_symmetry.space_group_name_H-M   'P 1'
#
loop_
_entity.id
_entity.type
_entity.pdbx_description
1 polymer ?
#
loop_
_entity_poly.entity_id
_entity_poly.type
_entity_poly.pdbx_seq_one_letter_code
_entity_poly.pdbx_strand_id
1 'polypeptide(L)'
;MKSKKSFSSYGHGHGDEKLLQYGPYDAQIKREAILEQRRLKLARQYLHVKDVLIKQHQRALRDSSAKRSHIQQTLRLAEKNRNTILQRLVEQCAQEVARCKEVARQQQLKNQEEIDRRRANLERRQKATAARRAKLLTVPKSRIFSNEMAIPPTREEAAVIIQNHWRYRQLSKAIKTYRSFGISVHVTENLSFQDTVRLLQKPAVIQATGKLLQKARKVSPLTCGVNKYKNLSRVFLSAYMIVSHTNEILADIGHYERKLFTSAKVMLRELEQWFNEFSNDEPNKIHINHLLSFLSAWDTYYKDFDNWKSKDSEELVSNLIAHYVELEKLWNTVKTQANAETEWRMNIVQQQEVIRSKIRNLGGDEAISKLERSLRRLKEKLPNESGDETD
;
A
#
# COMPACT_ATOMS: atom_id res chain seq x y z
N MET A 1 29.24 -49.10 -44.04
CA MET A 1 29.93 -49.95 -45.04
C MET A 1 29.95 -51.38 -44.52
N LYS A 2 29.41 -52.31 -45.32
CA LYS A 2 29.35 -53.76 -45.04
C LYS A 2 30.76 -54.35 -45.08
N SER A 3 31.06 -55.29 -44.19
CA SER A 3 31.90 -56.44 -44.59
C SER A 3 31.58 -57.67 -43.74
N LYS A 4 31.14 -58.69 -44.46
CA LYS A 4 30.84 -60.06 -44.02
C LYS A 4 32.14 -60.84 -43.76
N LYS A 5 32.07 -61.83 -42.88
CA LYS A 5 32.71 -63.17 -42.97
C LYS A 5 32.56 -63.85 -41.59
N SER A 6 32.36 -65.14 -41.43
CA SER A 6 31.85 -66.25 -42.25
C SER A 6 31.79 -67.39 -41.24
N PHE A 7 30.63 -67.99 -41.03
CA PHE A 7 30.47 -69.20 -40.23
C PHE A 7 30.96 -70.37 -41.08
N SER A 8 31.96 -71.12 -40.61
CA SER A 8 32.39 -72.39 -41.22
C SER A 8 32.30 -73.49 -40.18
N SER A 9 31.49 -74.48 -40.51
CA SER A 9 31.27 -75.73 -39.80
C SER A 9 32.36 -76.76 -40.10
N TYR A 10 32.27 -77.87 -39.35
CA TYR A 10 32.78 -79.23 -39.57
C TYR A 10 33.94 -79.69 -38.70
N GLY A 11 33.72 -80.87 -38.10
CA GLY A 11 34.79 -81.74 -37.61
C GLY A 11 34.39 -82.61 -36.42
N HIS A 12 33.40 -83.50 -36.57
CA HIS A 12 33.33 -84.70 -35.74
C HIS A 12 34.46 -85.63 -36.19
N GLY A 13 35.34 -86.01 -35.27
CA GLY A 13 36.36 -87.03 -35.48
C GLY A 13 36.45 -87.92 -34.26
N HIS A 14 35.79 -89.08 -34.33
CA HIS A 14 36.13 -90.23 -33.51
C HIS A 14 37.46 -90.80 -34.04
N GLY A 15 38.49 -90.76 -33.21
CA GLY A 15 39.78 -91.40 -33.45
C GLY A 15 40.23 -92.02 -32.14
N ASP A 16 39.96 -93.31 -32.02
CA ASP A 16 40.49 -94.20 -30.99
C ASP A 16 42.00 -94.33 -31.25
N GLU A 17 42.84 -93.70 -30.43
CA GLU A 17 44.27 -93.98 -30.50
C GLU A 17 44.95 -93.82 -29.14
N LYS A 18 45.18 -94.99 -28.53
CA LYS A 18 46.26 -95.33 -27.62
C LYS A 18 46.45 -94.44 -26.39
N LEU A 19 46.20 -95.08 -25.24
CA LEU A 19 47.00 -94.98 -24.02
C LEU A 19 48.50 -94.80 -24.34
N LEU A 20 48.91 -93.56 -24.56
CA LEU A 20 50.27 -93.10 -24.37
C LEU A 20 50.24 -92.26 -23.12
N GLN A 21 50.71 -92.91 -22.06
CA GLN A 21 50.95 -92.36 -20.74
C GLN A 21 51.72 -91.04 -20.87
N TYR A 22 50.99 -89.92 -20.89
CA TYR A 22 51.59 -88.60 -20.75
C TYR A 22 52.26 -88.57 -19.38
N GLY A 23 53.58 -88.66 -19.37
CA GLY A 23 54.37 -88.56 -18.16
C GLY A 23 54.05 -87.24 -17.43
N PRO A 24 54.22 -87.20 -16.10
CA PRO A 24 53.86 -86.05 -15.27
C PRO A 24 54.46 -84.70 -15.74
N TYR A 25 55.51 -84.73 -16.56
CA TYR A 25 56.22 -83.58 -17.10
C TYR A 25 55.41 -82.79 -18.17
N ASP A 26 54.74 -83.47 -19.11
CA ASP A 26 53.96 -82.80 -20.18
C ASP A 26 52.67 -82.17 -19.63
N ALA A 27 52.09 -82.81 -18.61
CA ALA A 27 50.96 -82.26 -17.85
C ALA A 27 51.38 -81.02 -17.03
N GLN A 28 52.61 -80.98 -16.52
CA GLN A 28 53.17 -79.83 -15.82
C GLN A 28 53.38 -78.64 -16.76
N ILE A 29 53.95 -78.84 -17.95
CA ILE A 29 54.15 -77.75 -18.94
C ILE A 29 52.82 -77.14 -19.38
N LYS A 30 51.82 -77.97 -19.69
CA LYS A 30 50.47 -77.49 -20.06
C LYS A 30 49.80 -76.74 -18.90
N ARG A 31 49.98 -77.22 -17.66
CA ARG A 31 49.48 -76.54 -16.46
C ARG A 31 50.15 -75.19 -16.26
N GLU A 32 51.47 -75.10 -16.42
CA GLU A 32 52.23 -73.85 -16.33
C GLU A 32 51.81 -72.85 -17.41
N ALA A 33 51.67 -73.29 -18.67
CA ALA A 33 51.18 -72.44 -19.75
C ALA A 33 49.77 -71.87 -19.48
N ILE A 34 48.87 -72.68 -18.90
CA ILE A 34 47.53 -72.22 -18.47
C ILE A 34 47.63 -71.22 -17.32
N LEU A 35 48.52 -71.46 -16.36
CA LEU A 35 48.75 -70.54 -15.23
C LEU A 35 49.34 -69.21 -15.71
N GLU A 36 50.29 -69.22 -16.65
CA GLU A 36 50.85 -68.02 -17.28
C GLU A 36 49.80 -67.25 -18.08
N GLN A 37 49.00 -67.95 -18.88
CA GLN A 37 47.91 -67.31 -19.62
C GLN A 37 46.90 -66.66 -18.67
N ARG A 38 46.60 -67.29 -17.52
CA ARG A 38 45.78 -66.70 -16.46
C ARG A 38 46.45 -65.49 -15.82
N ARG A 39 47.75 -65.56 -15.50
CA ARG A 39 48.53 -64.41 -14.99
C ARG A 39 48.50 -63.23 -15.97
N LEU A 40 48.67 -63.46 -17.26
CA LEU A 40 48.60 -62.43 -18.30
C LEU A 40 47.19 -61.83 -18.45
N LYS A 41 46.14 -62.66 -18.38
CA LYS A 41 44.75 -62.18 -18.38
C LYS A 41 44.46 -61.30 -17.17
N LEU A 42 44.90 -61.73 -15.98
CA LEU A 42 44.76 -60.94 -14.74
C LEU A 42 45.55 -59.63 -14.81
N ALA A 43 46.78 -59.65 -15.34
CA ALA A 43 47.58 -58.44 -15.54
C ALA A 43 46.91 -57.46 -16.53
N ARG A 44 46.34 -57.95 -17.63
CA ARG A 44 45.56 -57.12 -18.57
C ARG A 44 44.30 -56.54 -17.93
N GLN A 45 43.57 -57.34 -17.16
CA GLN A 45 42.40 -56.88 -16.42
C GLN A 45 42.79 -55.80 -15.40
N TYR A 46 43.89 -56.00 -14.66
CA TYR A 46 44.41 -55.02 -13.72
C TYR A 46 44.79 -53.69 -14.39
N LEU A 47 45.49 -53.74 -15.53
CA LEU A 47 45.82 -52.54 -16.31
C LEU A 47 44.57 -51.84 -16.85
N HIS A 48 43.58 -52.61 -17.35
CA HIS A 48 42.32 -52.05 -17.83
C HIS A 48 41.53 -51.36 -16.70
N VAL A 49 41.44 -51.98 -15.53
CA VAL A 49 40.80 -51.39 -14.35
C VAL A 49 41.49 -50.08 -13.97
N LYS A 50 42.84 -50.04 -13.95
CA LYS A 50 43.60 -48.80 -13.72
C LYS A 50 43.30 -47.72 -14.75
N ASP A 51 43.29 -48.06 -16.04
CA ASP A 51 42.98 -47.10 -17.11
C ASP A 51 41.55 -46.55 -17.01
N VAL A 52 40.58 -47.41 -16.68
CA VAL A 52 39.19 -46.99 -16.43
C VAL A 52 39.11 -46.05 -15.22
N LEU A 53 39.79 -46.37 -14.12
CA LEU A 53 39.84 -45.51 -12.93
C LEU A 53 40.46 -44.13 -13.25
N ILE A 54 41.56 -44.09 -14.01
CA ILE A 54 42.19 -42.84 -14.45
C ILE A 54 41.23 -42.03 -15.34
N LYS A 55 40.56 -42.67 -16.30
CA LYS A 55 39.57 -42.02 -17.18
C LYS A 55 38.37 -41.50 -16.40
N GLN A 56 37.87 -42.25 -15.43
CA GLN A 56 36.79 -41.79 -14.54
C GLN A 56 37.23 -40.59 -13.72
N HIS A 57 38.43 -40.62 -13.13
CA HIS A 57 38.98 -39.50 -12.38
C HIS A 57 39.14 -38.25 -13.26
N GLN A 58 39.67 -38.39 -14.48
CA GLN A 58 39.79 -37.28 -15.43
C GLN A 58 38.43 -36.70 -15.85
N ARG A 59 37.42 -37.55 -16.05
CA ARG A 59 36.04 -37.08 -16.33
C ARG A 59 35.47 -36.32 -15.14
N ALA A 60 35.61 -36.84 -13.92
CA ALA A 60 35.16 -36.16 -12.70
C ALA A 60 35.83 -34.79 -12.52
N LEU A 61 37.14 -34.66 -12.82
CA LEU A 61 37.85 -33.39 -12.80
C LEU A 61 37.32 -32.40 -13.85
N ARG A 62 37.05 -32.86 -15.07
CA ARG A 62 36.47 -32.04 -16.15
C ARG A 62 35.07 -31.57 -15.81
N ASP A 63 34.22 -32.46 -15.30
CA ASP A 63 32.86 -32.11 -14.88
C ASP A 63 32.87 -31.11 -13.72
N SER A 64 33.76 -31.28 -12.76
CA SER A 64 33.97 -30.33 -11.67
C SER A 64 34.49 -28.96 -12.17
N SER A 65 35.38 -28.95 -13.16
CA SER A 65 35.86 -27.72 -13.81
C SER A 65 34.74 -27.00 -14.58
N ALA A 66 33.95 -27.74 -15.38
CA ALA A 66 32.83 -27.21 -16.14
C ALA A 66 31.74 -26.63 -15.21
N LYS A 67 31.42 -27.33 -14.11
CA LYS A 67 30.51 -26.82 -13.08
C LYS A 67 31.01 -25.53 -12.44
N ARG A 68 32.30 -25.47 -12.08
CA ARG A 68 32.91 -24.24 -11.53
C ARG A 68 32.87 -23.07 -12.52
N SER A 69 33.18 -23.31 -13.79
CA SER A 69 33.11 -22.28 -14.84
C SER A 69 31.68 -21.76 -15.04
N HIS A 70 30.68 -22.66 -15.07
CA HIS A 70 29.28 -22.28 -15.19
C HIS A 70 28.77 -21.45 -14.01
N ILE A 71 29.16 -21.82 -12.78
CA ILE A 71 28.85 -21.05 -11.57
C ILE A 71 29.49 -19.66 -11.65
N GLN A 72 30.76 -19.56 -12.06
CA GLN A 72 31.44 -18.27 -12.22
C GLN A 72 30.77 -17.38 -13.29
N GLN A 73 30.34 -17.96 -14.41
CA GLN A 73 29.64 -17.22 -15.46
C GLN A 73 28.26 -16.72 -14.97
N THR A 74 27.53 -17.56 -14.25
CA THR A 74 26.22 -17.21 -13.67
C THR A 74 26.38 -16.09 -12.63
N LEU A 75 27.42 -16.16 -11.80
CA LEU A 75 27.73 -15.14 -10.80
C LEU A 75 28.07 -13.79 -11.46
N ARG A 76 28.91 -13.79 -12.50
CA ARG A 76 29.22 -12.56 -13.27
C ARG A 76 27.98 -11.95 -13.92
N LEU A 77 27.07 -12.78 -14.44
CA LEU A 77 25.82 -12.28 -15.00
C LEU A 77 24.92 -11.68 -13.93
N ALA A 78 24.83 -12.31 -12.75
CA ALA A 78 24.09 -11.79 -11.61
C ALA A 78 24.67 -10.46 -11.11
N GLU A 79 26.00 -10.33 -11.01
CA GLU A 79 26.68 -9.07 -10.68
C GLU A 79 26.37 -7.98 -11.70
N LYS A 80 26.46 -8.28 -12.99
CA LYS A 80 26.13 -7.33 -14.06
C LYS A 80 24.67 -6.88 -13.96
N ASN A 81 23.73 -7.80 -13.76
CA ASN A 81 22.31 -7.48 -13.61
C ASN A 81 22.02 -6.66 -12.36
N ARG A 82 22.68 -6.97 -11.24
CA ARG A 82 22.59 -6.16 -10.02
C ARG A 82 23.10 -4.74 -10.28
N ASN A 83 24.24 -4.61 -10.94
CA ASN A 83 24.84 -3.30 -11.22
C ASN A 83 23.96 -2.45 -12.15
N THR A 84 23.34 -3.04 -13.17
CA THR A 84 22.42 -2.30 -14.06
C THR A 84 21.14 -1.86 -13.34
N ILE A 85 20.59 -2.67 -12.43
CA ILE A 85 19.45 -2.28 -11.59
C ILE A 85 19.84 -1.13 -10.66
N LEU A 86 21.01 -1.22 -10.02
CA LEU A 86 21.52 -0.16 -9.14
C LEU A 86 21.75 1.14 -9.90
N GLN A 87 22.31 1.09 -11.10
CA GLN A 87 22.49 2.27 -11.95
C GLN A 87 21.16 2.94 -12.30
N ARG A 88 20.14 2.16 -12.71
CA ARG A 88 18.81 2.69 -12.98
C ARG A 88 18.18 3.35 -11.76
N LEU A 89 18.35 2.75 -10.57
CA LEU A 89 17.84 3.32 -9.33
C LEU A 89 18.53 4.66 -9.02
N VAL A 90 19.87 4.71 -9.17
CA VAL A 90 20.64 5.94 -8.98
C VAL A 90 20.21 7.04 -9.96
N GLU A 91 19.99 6.69 -11.23
CA GLU A 91 19.49 7.63 -12.24
C GLU A 91 18.09 8.16 -11.90
N GLN A 92 17.18 7.29 -11.45
CA GLN A 92 15.83 7.69 -11.02
C GLN A 92 15.88 8.61 -9.80
N CYS A 93 16.64 8.26 -8.77
CA CYS A 93 16.84 9.10 -7.60
C CYS A 93 17.46 10.46 -7.99
N ALA A 94 18.43 10.48 -8.90
CA ALA A 94 19.03 11.72 -9.38
C ALA A 94 18.01 12.62 -10.10
N GLN A 95 17.15 12.05 -10.94
CA GLN A 95 16.08 12.77 -11.63
C GLN A 95 15.03 13.31 -10.65
N GLU A 96 14.65 12.54 -9.64
CA GLU A 96 13.73 12.98 -8.59
C GLU A 96 14.31 14.11 -7.75
N VAL A 97 15.57 13.99 -7.32
CA VAL A 97 16.27 15.05 -6.58
C VAL A 97 16.39 16.32 -7.42
N ALA A 98 16.68 16.21 -8.73
CA ALA A 98 16.71 17.35 -9.63
C ALA A 98 15.34 18.05 -9.72
N ARG A 99 14.25 17.27 -9.84
CA ARG A 99 12.87 17.82 -9.83
C ARG A 99 12.54 18.50 -8.50
N CYS A 100 12.87 17.87 -7.37
CA CYS A 100 12.66 18.46 -6.04
C CYS A 100 13.45 19.75 -5.86
N LYS A 101 14.71 19.82 -6.35
CA LYS A 101 15.51 21.04 -6.32
C LYS A 101 14.90 22.16 -7.16
N GLU A 102 14.38 21.86 -8.35
CA GLU A 102 13.71 22.88 -9.17
C GLU A 102 12.42 23.38 -8.51
N VAL A 103 11.61 22.48 -7.94
CA VAL A 103 10.41 22.88 -7.18
C VAL A 103 10.79 23.75 -5.97
N ALA A 104 11.84 23.39 -5.24
CA ALA A 104 12.35 24.19 -4.13
C ALA A 104 12.80 25.59 -4.57
N ARG A 105 13.52 25.68 -5.69
CA ARG A 105 13.96 26.96 -6.29
C ARG A 105 12.77 27.84 -6.70
N GLN A 106 11.77 27.24 -7.36
CA GLN A 106 10.54 27.94 -7.75
C GLN A 106 9.75 28.42 -6.54
N GLN A 107 9.67 27.61 -5.48
CA GLN A 107 9.02 28.01 -4.24
C GLN A 107 9.77 29.14 -3.53
N GLN A 108 11.10 29.11 -3.51
CA GLN A 108 11.93 30.16 -2.94
C GLN A 108 11.71 31.50 -3.67
N LEU A 109 11.65 31.49 -5.01
CA LEU A 109 11.35 32.68 -5.81
C LEU A 109 9.96 33.24 -5.48
N LYS A 110 8.92 32.39 -5.46
CA LYS A 110 7.56 32.82 -5.09
C LYS A 110 7.48 33.39 -3.67
N ASN A 111 8.17 32.75 -2.72
CA ASN A 111 8.24 33.24 -1.34
C ASN A 111 8.92 34.60 -1.27
N GLN A 112 10.01 34.81 -2.03
CA GLN A 112 10.71 36.09 -2.09
C GLN A 112 9.83 37.19 -2.69
N GLU A 113 9.14 36.91 -3.79
CA GLU A 113 8.17 37.83 -4.39
C GLU A 113 7.04 38.20 -3.41
N GLU A 114 6.53 37.23 -2.64
CA GLU A 114 5.55 37.50 -1.59
C GLU A 114 6.11 38.39 -0.47
N ILE A 115 7.34 38.13 -0.01
CA ILE A 115 8.01 38.93 1.02
C ILE A 115 8.19 40.36 0.52
N ASP A 116 8.63 40.54 -0.72
CA ASP A 116 8.84 41.86 -1.32
C ASP A 116 7.51 42.61 -1.51
N ARG A 117 6.44 41.91 -1.92
CA ARG A 117 5.07 42.48 -1.94
C ARG A 117 4.61 42.91 -0.56
N ARG A 118 4.84 42.09 0.48
CA ARG A 118 4.49 42.44 1.87
C ARG A 118 5.29 43.63 2.38
N ARG A 119 6.59 43.69 2.06
CA ARG A 119 7.48 44.81 2.40
C ARG A 119 7.01 46.10 1.73
N ALA A 120 6.70 46.06 0.43
CA ALA A 120 6.17 47.22 -0.30
C ALA A 120 4.82 47.70 0.26
N ASN A 121 3.92 46.77 0.62
CA ASN A 121 2.65 47.14 1.26
C ASN A 121 2.86 47.74 2.66
N LEU A 122 3.79 47.20 3.45
CA LEU A 122 4.15 47.75 4.76
C LEU A 122 4.70 49.18 4.60
N GLU A 123 5.60 49.40 3.66
CA GLU A 123 6.19 50.72 3.37
C GLU A 123 5.10 51.72 2.93
N ARG A 124 4.16 51.31 2.07
CA ARG A 124 2.99 52.13 1.70
C ARG A 124 2.16 52.51 2.93
N ARG A 125 1.86 51.56 3.81
CA ARG A 125 1.11 51.81 5.06
C ARG A 125 1.89 52.73 6.01
N GLN A 126 3.21 52.57 6.11
CA GLN A 126 4.06 53.44 6.92
C GLN A 126 4.11 54.86 6.37
N LYS A 127 4.28 55.05 5.06
CA LYS A 127 4.22 56.36 4.40
C LYS A 127 2.86 57.04 4.61
N ALA A 128 1.76 56.30 4.42
CA ALA A 128 0.41 56.82 4.69
C ALA A 128 0.22 57.21 6.16
N THR A 129 0.79 56.45 7.10
CA THR A 129 0.72 56.75 8.54
C THR A 129 1.62 57.93 8.92
N ALA A 130 2.82 58.04 8.35
CA ALA A 130 3.71 59.17 8.54
C ALA A 130 3.08 60.47 8.00
N ALA A 131 2.46 60.42 6.82
CA ALA A 131 1.71 61.54 6.26
C ALA A 131 0.51 61.94 7.15
N ARG A 132 -0.17 60.96 7.76
CA ARG A 132 -1.22 61.22 8.77
C ARG A 132 -0.67 61.90 10.02
N ARG A 133 0.45 61.41 10.56
CA ARG A 133 1.11 62.01 11.73
C ARG A 133 1.56 63.45 11.43
N ALA A 134 2.14 63.70 10.25
CA ALA A 134 2.53 65.04 9.83
C ALA A 134 1.33 66.01 9.77
N LYS A 135 0.18 65.56 9.26
CA LYS A 135 -1.06 66.35 9.26
C LYS A 135 -1.65 66.59 10.65
N LEU A 136 -1.43 65.69 11.61
CA LEU A 136 -1.91 65.87 12.99
C LEU A 136 -1.02 66.83 13.79
N LEU A 137 0.26 66.97 13.42
CA LEU A 137 1.17 67.96 14.03
C LEU A 137 0.77 69.41 13.73
N THR A 138 0.04 69.64 12.63
CA THR A 138 -0.42 70.98 12.24
C THR A 138 -1.81 71.33 12.78
N VAL A 139 -2.48 70.41 13.48
CA VAL A 139 -3.83 70.61 14.02
C VAL A 139 -3.75 70.93 15.53
N PRO A 140 -4.45 71.97 16.02
CA PRO A 140 -4.47 72.31 17.44
C PRO A 140 -4.95 71.15 18.33
N LYS A 141 -4.26 70.90 19.45
CA LYS A 141 -4.52 69.79 20.39
C LYS A 141 -5.98 69.69 20.87
N SER A 142 -6.71 70.81 20.93
CA SER A 142 -8.13 70.85 21.34
C SER A 142 -9.07 70.08 20.41
N ARG A 143 -8.72 69.88 19.12
CA ARG A 143 -9.50 69.09 18.15
C ARG A 143 -9.11 67.61 18.07
N ILE A 144 -8.06 67.19 18.77
CA ILE A 144 -7.57 65.80 18.73
C ILE A 144 -8.35 64.91 19.71
N PHE A 145 -8.92 65.49 20.77
CA PHE A 145 -9.64 64.77 21.83
C PHE A 145 -11.16 64.72 21.64
N SER A 146 -11.73 65.40 20.62
CA SER A 146 -13.13 65.20 20.26
C SER A 146 -13.28 63.92 19.43
N ASN A 147 -14.25 63.06 19.79
CA ASN A 147 -14.57 61.80 19.08
C ASN A 147 -15.04 62.02 17.61
N GLU A 148 -15.08 63.27 17.16
CA GLU A 148 -15.50 63.71 15.84
C GLU A 148 -14.44 63.47 14.74
N MET A 149 -13.20 63.12 15.11
CA MET A 149 -12.09 62.87 14.17
C MET A 149 -11.62 61.41 14.12
N ALA A 150 -12.50 60.43 14.36
CA ALA A 150 -12.20 59.05 13.95
C ALA A 150 -11.98 59.05 12.42
N ILE A 151 -10.71 58.95 12.00
CA ILE A 151 -10.36 58.97 10.58
C ILE A 151 -11.14 57.83 9.92
N PRO A 152 -12.01 58.12 8.93
CA PRO A 152 -12.80 57.08 8.31
C PRO A 152 -11.85 56.04 7.70
N PRO A 153 -12.13 54.73 7.91
CA PRO A 153 -11.27 53.68 7.38
C PRO A 153 -11.12 53.83 5.87
N THR A 154 -9.93 53.52 5.36
CA THR A 154 -9.74 53.46 3.89
C THR A 154 -10.74 52.47 3.29
N ARG A 155 -11.09 52.61 2.01
CA ARG A 155 -12.04 51.71 1.33
C ARG A 155 -11.70 50.23 1.53
N GLU A 156 -10.41 49.90 1.51
CA GLU A 156 -9.90 48.55 1.73
C GLU A 156 -10.08 48.09 3.18
N GLU A 157 -9.73 48.93 4.16
CA GLU A 157 -9.93 48.64 5.58
C GLU A 157 -11.42 48.49 5.92
N ALA A 158 -12.26 49.38 5.40
CA ALA A 158 -13.71 49.31 5.55
C ALA A 158 -14.28 48.00 4.97
N ALA A 159 -13.83 47.61 3.77
CA ALA A 159 -14.22 46.35 3.16
C ALA A 159 -13.81 45.14 4.01
N VAL A 160 -12.59 45.12 4.55
CA VAL A 160 -12.11 44.04 5.43
C VAL A 160 -12.94 43.96 6.72
N ILE A 161 -13.23 45.11 7.34
CA ILE A 161 -14.07 45.17 8.55
C ILE A 161 -15.46 44.61 8.27
N ILE A 162 -16.11 45.08 7.20
CA ILE A 162 -17.46 44.62 6.79
C ILE A 162 -17.45 43.11 6.47
N GLN A 163 -16.46 42.64 5.71
CA GLN A 163 -16.33 41.23 5.36
C GLN A 163 -16.10 40.35 6.59
N ASN A 164 -15.24 40.76 7.51
CA ASN A 164 -14.98 40.03 8.76
C ASN A 164 -16.21 40.01 9.66
N HIS A 165 -16.92 41.14 9.79
CA HIS A 165 -18.17 41.22 10.53
C HIS A 165 -19.24 40.29 9.95
N TRP A 166 -19.42 40.31 8.62
CA TRP A 166 -20.35 39.41 7.94
C TRP A 166 -19.96 37.94 8.15
N ARG A 167 -18.69 37.60 7.96
CA ARG A 167 -18.15 36.25 8.19
C ARG A 167 -18.38 35.77 9.62
N TYR A 168 -18.08 36.62 10.60
CA TYR A 168 -18.33 36.38 12.02
C TYR A 168 -19.82 36.10 12.27
N ARG A 169 -20.71 36.95 11.76
CA ARG A 169 -22.16 36.80 11.94
C ARG A 169 -22.69 35.49 11.34
N GLN A 170 -22.21 35.13 10.15
CA GLN A 170 -22.57 33.88 9.48
C GLN A 170 -22.07 32.66 10.24
N LEU A 171 -20.83 32.72 10.75
CA LEU A 171 -20.24 31.66 11.56
C LEU A 171 -20.95 31.53 12.92
N SER A 172 -21.23 32.65 13.59
CA SER A 172 -21.99 32.72 14.84
C SER A 172 -23.34 32.04 14.72
N LYS A 173 -24.08 32.33 13.63
CA LYS A 173 -25.37 31.67 13.37
C LYS A 173 -25.20 30.15 13.23
N ALA A 174 -24.17 29.69 12.52
CA ALA A 174 -23.91 28.26 12.34
C ALA A 174 -23.53 27.57 13.67
N ILE A 175 -22.67 28.19 14.48
CA ILE A 175 -22.27 27.69 15.80
C ILE A 175 -23.49 27.60 16.74
N LYS A 176 -24.31 28.66 16.82
CA LYS A 176 -25.53 28.66 17.64
C LYS A 176 -26.52 27.57 17.21
N THR A 177 -26.71 27.40 15.90
CA THR A 177 -27.57 26.35 15.34
C THR A 177 -27.03 24.95 15.66
N TYR A 178 -25.71 24.74 15.62
CA TYR A 178 -25.12 23.46 15.98
C TYR A 178 -25.25 23.18 17.48
N ARG A 179 -24.94 24.17 18.33
CA ARG A 179 -25.05 24.07 19.79
C ARG A 179 -26.48 23.84 20.29
N SER A 180 -27.51 24.30 19.58
CA SER A 180 -28.90 24.04 19.98
C SER A 180 -29.29 22.56 19.95
N PHE A 181 -28.50 21.70 19.30
CA PHE A 181 -28.69 20.24 19.36
C PHE A 181 -28.10 19.61 20.62
N GLY A 182 -27.36 20.36 21.45
CA GLY A 182 -26.83 19.88 22.73
C GLY A 182 -25.81 18.76 22.61
N ILE A 183 -25.10 18.66 21.48
CA ILE A 183 -24.11 17.60 21.25
C ILE A 183 -22.78 18.01 21.91
N SER A 184 -22.36 17.24 22.89
CA SER A 184 -21.03 17.34 23.52
C SER A 184 -20.52 15.94 23.84
N VAL A 185 -19.21 15.82 24.07
CA VAL A 185 -18.59 14.52 24.42
C VAL A 185 -19.24 13.94 25.67
N HIS A 186 -19.44 14.78 26.69
CA HIS A 186 -20.11 14.39 27.94
C HIS A 186 -21.56 13.92 27.73
N VAL A 187 -22.32 14.56 26.85
CA VAL A 187 -23.70 14.13 26.56
C VAL A 187 -23.71 12.78 25.86
N THR A 188 -22.81 12.55 24.90
CA THR A 188 -22.77 11.29 24.15
C THR A 188 -22.20 10.12 24.95
N GLU A 189 -21.35 10.37 25.94
CA GLU A 189 -20.87 9.35 26.89
C GLU A 189 -21.97 8.84 27.83
N ASN A 190 -22.92 9.71 28.21
CA ASN A 190 -24.01 9.35 29.13
C ASN A 190 -25.23 8.72 28.41
N LEU A 191 -25.28 8.80 27.08
CA LEU A 191 -26.33 8.19 26.27
C LEU A 191 -25.93 6.77 25.88
N SER A 192 -26.92 5.88 25.69
CA SER A 192 -26.66 4.57 25.09
C SER A 192 -26.11 4.71 23.66
N PHE A 193 -25.40 3.70 23.16
CA PHE A 193 -24.91 3.70 21.78
C PHE A 193 -26.03 3.90 20.76
N GLN A 194 -27.14 3.17 20.91
CA GLN A 194 -28.31 3.29 20.03
C GLN A 194 -28.92 4.70 20.06
N ASP A 195 -29.02 5.32 21.22
CA ASP A 195 -29.54 6.69 21.35
C ASP A 195 -28.60 7.72 20.73
N THR A 196 -27.29 7.53 20.91
CA THR A 196 -26.25 8.36 20.29
C THR A 196 -26.35 8.28 18.76
N VAL A 197 -26.47 7.08 18.19
CA VAL A 197 -26.66 6.87 16.75
C VAL A 197 -27.94 7.56 16.27
N ARG A 198 -29.07 7.37 16.97
CA ARG A 198 -30.35 8.01 16.62
C ARG A 198 -30.26 9.54 16.63
N LEU A 199 -29.54 10.12 17.59
CA LEU A 199 -29.32 11.56 17.68
C LEU A 199 -28.47 12.08 16.50
N LEU A 200 -27.34 11.43 16.23
CA LEU A 200 -26.37 11.88 15.23
C LEU A 200 -26.84 11.65 13.78
N GLN A 201 -27.73 10.67 13.55
CA GLN A 201 -28.32 10.42 12.24
C GLN A 201 -29.46 11.39 11.86
N LYS A 202 -29.94 12.22 12.79
CA LYS A 202 -31.00 13.21 12.49
C LYS A 202 -30.57 14.12 11.33
N PRO A 203 -31.40 14.27 10.26
CA PRO A 203 -31.03 15.10 9.10
C PRO A 203 -30.68 16.54 9.47
N ALA A 204 -31.37 17.11 10.46
CA ALA A 204 -31.13 18.46 10.96
C ALA A 204 -29.72 18.61 11.55
N VAL A 205 -29.25 17.62 12.31
CA VAL A 205 -27.89 17.60 12.90
C VAL A 205 -26.86 17.51 11.79
N ILE A 206 -27.00 16.57 10.86
CA ILE A 206 -26.07 16.38 9.73
C ILE A 206 -25.95 17.67 8.88
N GLN A 207 -27.08 18.33 8.60
CA GLN A 207 -27.10 19.58 7.85
C GLN A 207 -26.47 20.74 8.64
N ALA A 208 -26.74 20.85 9.94
CA ALA A 208 -26.16 21.88 10.79
C ALA A 208 -24.64 21.74 10.89
N THR A 209 -24.14 20.51 11.11
CA THR A 209 -22.71 20.19 11.08
C THR A 209 -22.07 20.57 9.75
N GLY A 210 -22.72 20.23 8.63
CA GLY A 210 -22.22 20.55 7.30
C GLY A 210 -22.09 22.07 7.09
N LYS A 211 -23.11 22.84 7.52
CA LYS A 211 -23.10 24.30 7.49
C LYS A 211 -21.99 24.87 8.39
N LEU A 212 -21.82 24.34 9.60
CA LEU A 212 -20.75 24.75 10.52
C LEU A 212 -19.38 24.57 9.88
N LEU A 213 -19.05 23.37 9.42
CA LEU A 213 -17.77 23.06 8.79
C LEU A 213 -17.53 23.91 7.54
N GLN A 214 -18.56 24.12 6.72
CA GLN A 214 -18.45 24.98 5.54
C GLN A 214 -18.15 26.44 5.91
N LYS A 215 -18.81 26.99 6.94
CA LYS A 215 -18.60 28.37 7.37
C LYS A 215 -17.24 28.55 8.05
N ALA A 216 -16.85 27.62 8.92
CA ALA A 216 -15.53 27.58 9.58
C ALA A 216 -14.39 27.66 8.54
N ARG A 217 -14.51 26.90 7.45
CA ARG A 217 -13.55 26.93 6.34
C ARG A 217 -13.53 28.25 5.58
N LYS A 218 -14.70 28.83 5.25
CA LYS A 218 -14.78 30.10 4.51
C LYS A 218 -14.20 31.29 5.28
N VAL A 219 -14.07 31.18 6.60
CA VAL A 219 -13.46 32.18 7.46
C VAL A 219 -11.93 32.12 7.41
N SER A 220 -11.35 30.94 7.16
CA SER A 220 -9.91 30.76 7.08
C SER A 220 -9.40 30.79 5.62
N PRO A 221 -8.64 31.82 5.20
CA PRO A 221 -7.97 31.80 3.91
C PRO A 221 -6.76 30.83 3.87
N LEU A 222 -6.33 30.30 5.02
CA LEU A 222 -5.14 29.44 5.13
C LEU A 222 -5.41 27.94 4.87
N THR A 223 -6.66 27.47 4.82
CA THR A 223 -6.92 26.04 4.66
C THR A 223 -7.01 25.63 3.19
N CYS A 224 -5.85 25.41 2.57
CA CYS A 224 -5.71 24.67 1.32
C CYS A 224 -5.79 23.16 1.61
N GLY A 225 -6.75 22.43 1.02
CA GLY A 225 -6.76 20.94 1.05
C GLY A 225 -8.11 20.27 1.29
N VAL A 226 -9.02 20.88 2.05
CA VAL A 226 -10.28 20.25 2.54
C VAL A 226 -11.37 20.15 1.43
N ASN A 227 -11.10 20.58 0.20
CA ASN A 227 -12.04 20.45 -0.94
C ASN A 227 -12.16 19.01 -1.46
N LYS A 228 -11.30 18.08 -1.02
CA LYS A 228 -11.27 16.70 -1.49
C LYS A 228 -12.10 15.72 -0.63
N TYR A 229 -12.60 16.18 0.51
CA TYR A 229 -13.22 15.30 1.51
C TYR A 229 -14.69 15.02 1.22
N LYS A 230 -15.08 13.75 1.29
CA LYS A 230 -16.45 13.26 1.07
C LYS A 230 -17.14 13.09 2.42
N ASN A 231 -18.46 13.22 2.46
CA ASN A 231 -19.28 12.93 3.65
C ASN A 231 -18.84 13.67 4.93
N LEU A 232 -18.35 14.91 4.81
CA LEU A 232 -17.79 15.74 5.89
C LEU A 232 -18.60 15.67 7.20
N SER A 233 -19.92 15.90 7.13
CA SER A 233 -20.77 15.89 8.32
C SER A 233 -20.80 14.54 9.02
N ARG A 234 -20.91 13.45 8.26
CA ARG A 234 -21.03 12.10 8.85
C ARG A 234 -19.71 11.66 9.47
N VAL A 235 -18.59 11.92 8.79
CA VAL A 235 -17.24 11.64 9.31
C VAL A 235 -16.98 12.48 10.57
N PHE A 236 -17.37 13.75 10.57
CA PHE A 236 -17.24 14.58 11.77
C PHE A 236 -18.06 14.03 12.95
N LEU A 237 -19.33 13.69 12.72
CA LEU A 237 -20.20 13.18 13.77
C LEU A 237 -19.76 11.79 14.27
N SER A 238 -19.10 10.98 13.44
CA SER A 238 -18.55 9.69 13.91
C SER A 238 -17.47 9.86 14.96
N ALA A 239 -16.79 11.01 15.04
CA ALA A 239 -15.83 11.26 16.11
C ALA A 239 -16.46 11.16 17.50
N TYR A 240 -17.70 11.64 17.67
CA TYR A 240 -18.42 11.52 18.94
C TYR A 240 -18.69 10.05 19.29
N MET A 241 -19.08 9.24 18.30
CA MET A 241 -19.31 7.81 18.52
C MET A 241 -18.01 7.09 18.89
N ILE A 242 -16.92 7.36 18.16
CA ILE A 242 -15.60 6.76 18.39
C ILE A 242 -15.08 7.08 19.80
N VAL A 243 -15.27 8.32 20.26
CA VAL A 243 -14.81 8.75 21.59
C VAL A 243 -15.70 8.23 22.71
N SER A 244 -17.03 8.29 22.56
CA SER A 244 -17.96 7.94 23.63
C SER A 244 -18.29 6.45 23.74
N HIS A 245 -18.22 5.70 22.63
CA HIS A 245 -18.64 4.30 22.53
C HIS A 245 -17.54 3.42 21.93
N THR A 246 -16.31 3.61 22.39
CA THR A 246 -15.12 2.96 21.83
C THR A 246 -15.22 1.43 21.86
N ASN A 247 -15.71 0.84 22.96
CA ASN A 247 -15.82 -0.61 23.11
C ASN A 247 -16.81 -1.26 22.14
N GLU A 248 -17.86 -0.53 21.73
CA GLU A 248 -18.85 -1.04 20.77
C GLU A 248 -18.38 -0.93 19.31
N ILE A 249 -17.44 -0.01 19.02
CA ILE A 249 -17.01 0.31 17.65
C ILE A 249 -15.65 -0.31 17.32
N LEU A 250 -14.73 -0.36 18.28
CA LEU A 250 -13.36 -0.83 18.12
C LEU A 250 -13.17 -2.09 18.96
N ALA A 251 -13.45 -3.25 18.36
CA ALA A 251 -13.35 -4.55 19.03
C ALA A 251 -11.90 -4.94 19.41
N ASP A 252 -10.90 -4.43 18.66
CA ASP A 252 -9.47 -4.61 18.96
C ASP A 252 -8.74 -3.26 18.87
N ILE A 253 -7.87 -2.97 19.84
CA ILE A 253 -7.14 -1.69 19.92
C ILE A 253 -5.83 -1.81 19.13
N GLY A 254 -5.97 -1.92 17.81
CA GLY A 254 -4.84 -1.81 16.90
C GLY A 254 -4.26 -0.40 16.83
N HIS A 255 -3.14 -0.26 16.09
CA HIS A 255 -2.44 1.02 15.92
C HIS A 255 -3.32 2.08 15.22
N TYR A 256 -4.12 1.68 14.23
CA TYR A 256 -4.98 2.60 13.48
C TYR A 256 -6.16 3.07 14.32
N GLU A 257 -6.73 2.17 15.10
CA GLU A 257 -7.84 2.35 16.01
C GLU A 257 -7.45 3.31 17.15
N ARG A 258 -6.27 3.12 17.75
CA ARG A 258 -5.71 4.03 18.76
C ARG A 258 -5.41 5.41 18.20
N LYS A 259 -4.83 5.48 16.99
CA LYS A 259 -4.52 6.74 16.32
C LYS A 259 -5.81 7.52 16.01
N LEU A 260 -6.82 6.83 15.48
CA LEU A 260 -8.14 7.38 15.19
C LEU A 260 -8.84 7.90 16.43
N PHE A 261 -8.84 7.14 17.52
CA PHE A 261 -9.40 7.56 18.80
C PHE A 261 -8.71 8.83 19.33
N THR A 262 -7.38 8.87 19.27
CA THR A 262 -6.58 10.00 19.75
C THR A 262 -6.85 11.26 18.94
N SER A 263 -6.85 11.17 17.60
CA SER A 263 -7.11 12.33 16.74
C SER A 263 -8.57 12.81 16.84
N ALA A 264 -9.54 11.91 17.03
CA ALA A 264 -10.93 12.25 17.31
C ALA A 264 -11.07 13.07 18.61
N LYS A 265 -10.45 12.59 19.70
CA LYS A 265 -10.49 13.25 21.00
C LYS A 265 -9.84 14.64 20.96
N VAL A 266 -8.68 14.76 20.30
CA VAL A 266 -8.01 16.06 20.12
C VAL A 266 -8.91 17.01 19.33
N MET A 267 -9.46 16.57 18.20
CA MET A 267 -10.34 17.40 17.37
C MET A 267 -11.58 17.90 18.14
N LEU A 268 -12.25 17.04 18.91
CA LEU A 268 -13.43 17.44 19.70
C LEU A 268 -13.05 18.43 20.82
N ARG A 269 -11.89 18.26 21.46
CA ARG A 269 -11.38 19.20 22.45
C ARG A 269 -11.10 20.58 21.83
N GLU A 270 -10.43 20.64 20.69
CA GLU A 270 -10.15 21.91 20.00
C GLU A 270 -11.45 22.60 19.54
N LEU A 271 -12.48 21.82 19.16
CA LEU A 271 -13.81 22.36 18.86
C LEU A 271 -14.44 23.03 20.08
N GLU A 272 -14.43 22.36 21.23
CA GLU A 272 -15.00 22.88 22.48
C GLU A 272 -14.26 24.14 22.96
N GLN A 273 -12.93 24.15 22.89
CA GLN A 273 -12.12 25.34 23.19
C GLN A 273 -12.48 26.52 22.28
N TRP A 274 -12.52 26.29 20.97
CA TRP A 274 -12.92 27.31 20.00
C TRP A 274 -14.32 27.86 20.28
N PHE A 275 -15.25 26.99 20.64
CA PHE A 275 -16.62 27.36 20.99
C PHE A 275 -16.71 28.20 22.28
N ASN A 276 -15.94 27.86 23.31
CA ASN A 276 -15.92 28.61 24.57
C ASN A 276 -15.42 30.04 24.37
N GLU A 277 -14.33 30.21 23.63
CA GLU A 277 -13.79 31.54 23.32
C GLU A 277 -14.68 32.34 22.37
N PHE A 278 -15.38 31.67 21.46
CA PHE A 278 -16.37 32.34 20.61
C PHE A 278 -17.52 32.95 21.44
N SER A 279 -17.74 32.47 22.68
CA SER A 279 -18.82 32.91 23.56
C SER A 279 -18.40 34.04 24.51
N ASN A 280 -17.11 34.12 24.85
CA ASN A 280 -16.61 34.95 25.95
C ASN A 280 -16.08 36.32 25.49
N ASP A 281 -15.92 36.54 24.19
CA ASP A 281 -15.21 37.71 23.66
C ASP A 281 -16.09 38.80 23.05
N GLU A 282 -15.49 39.99 22.94
CA GLU A 282 -16.04 41.19 22.31
C GLU A 282 -16.77 40.87 20.98
N PRO A 283 -17.98 41.43 20.78
CA PRO A 283 -18.70 41.22 19.53
C PRO A 283 -17.83 41.65 18.35
N ASN A 284 -17.68 40.75 17.38
CA ASN A 284 -16.99 40.90 16.08
C ASN A 284 -15.51 40.47 16.01
N LYS A 285 -14.97 39.82 17.04
CA LYS A 285 -13.63 39.23 16.95
C LYS A 285 -13.69 37.74 16.62
N ILE A 286 -13.05 37.35 15.53
CA ILE A 286 -12.84 35.92 15.20
C ILE A 286 -11.51 35.52 15.82
N HIS A 287 -11.53 34.62 16.80
CA HIS A 287 -10.32 33.97 17.33
C HIS A 287 -9.75 33.00 16.30
N ILE A 288 -9.03 33.55 15.33
CA ILE A 288 -8.51 32.83 14.17
C ILE A 288 -7.60 31.68 14.62
N ASN A 289 -6.82 31.84 15.69
CA ASN A 289 -5.89 30.81 16.18
C ASN A 289 -6.60 29.51 16.57
N HIS A 290 -7.68 29.60 17.35
CA HIS A 290 -8.41 28.41 17.82
C HIS A 290 -9.23 27.78 16.71
N LEU A 291 -9.76 28.60 15.80
CA LEU A 291 -10.35 28.08 14.56
C LEU A 291 -9.30 27.32 13.72
N LEU A 292 -8.06 27.82 13.60
CA LEU A 292 -6.99 27.14 12.88
C LEU A 292 -6.55 25.84 13.57
N SER A 293 -6.44 25.84 14.90
CA SER A 293 -6.16 24.62 15.69
C SER A 293 -7.22 23.56 15.45
N PHE A 294 -8.51 23.93 15.53
CA PHE A 294 -9.62 23.04 15.22
C PHE A 294 -9.55 22.51 13.77
N LEU A 295 -9.33 23.37 12.78
CA LEU A 295 -9.28 22.96 11.37
C LEU A 295 -8.09 22.03 11.08
N SER A 296 -6.95 22.23 11.77
CA SER A 296 -5.78 21.35 11.70
C SER A 296 -6.06 19.98 12.34
N ALA A 297 -6.71 19.97 13.50
CA ALA A 297 -7.11 18.73 14.17
C ALA A 297 -8.17 17.95 13.36
N TRP A 298 -9.12 18.67 12.74
CA TRP A 298 -10.11 18.10 11.82
C TRP A 298 -9.46 17.44 10.61
N ASP A 299 -8.48 18.10 9.99
CA ASP A 299 -7.73 17.55 8.86
C ASP A 299 -6.99 16.26 9.24
N THR A 300 -6.36 16.26 10.41
CA THR A 300 -5.65 15.10 10.97
C THR A 300 -6.61 13.93 11.20
N TYR A 301 -7.72 14.18 11.90
CA TYR A 301 -8.73 13.16 12.18
C TYR A 301 -9.33 12.59 10.89
N TYR A 302 -9.66 13.43 9.90
CA TYR A 302 -10.23 12.95 8.64
C TYR A 302 -9.26 12.00 7.92
N LYS A 303 -7.96 12.33 7.87
CA LYS A 303 -6.93 11.47 7.28
C LYS A 303 -6.80 10.15 8.02
N ASP A 304 -6.79 10.17 9.35
CA ASP A 304 -6.71 8.95 10.14
C ASP A 304 -7.96 8.08 9.99
N PHE A 305 -9.15 8.70 9.90
CA PHE A 305 -10.41 8.02 9.60
C PHE A 305 -10.38 7.35 8.23
N ASP A 306 -9.92 8.06 7.20
CA ASP A 306 -9.82 7.53 5.83
C ASP A 306 -8.83 6.37 5.74
N ASN A 307 -7.69 6.47 6.44
CA ASN A 307 -6.70 5.38 6.54
C ASN A 307 -7.26 4.15 7.26
N TRP A 308 -7.90 4.35 8.42
CA TRP A 308 -8.54 3.27 9.17
C TRP A 308 -9.62 2.58 8.34
N LYS A 309 -10.50 3.34 7.69
CA LYS A 309 -11.53 2.81 6.80
C LYS A 309 -10.94 2.06 5.60
N SER A 310 -9.84 2.55 5.03
CA SER A 310 -9.19 1.91 3.88
C SER A 310 -8.60 0.56 4.25
N LYS A 311 -7.98 0.44 5.44
CA LYS A 311 -7.48 -0.84 5.98
C LYS A 311 -8.63 -1.83 6.15
N ASP A 312 -9.71 -1.43 6.81
CA ASP A 312 -10.89 -2.27 7.04
C ASP A 312 -11.52 -2.73 5.72
N SER A 313 -11.65 -1.82 4.76
CA SER A 313 -12.14 -2.14 3.41
C SER A 313 -11.22 -3.10 2.66
N GLU A 314 -9.89 -2.98 2.81
CA GLU A 314 -8.94 -3.88 2.16
C GLU A 314 -9.00 -5.30 2.77
N GLU A 315 -9.11 -5.40 4.09
CA GLU A 315 -9.28 -6.67 4.79
C GLU A 315 -10.57 -7.38 4.38
N LEU A 316 -11.69 -6.65 4.33
CA LEU A 316 -12.97 -7.18 3.87
C LEU A 316 -12.89 -7.64 2.41
N VAL A 317 -12.25 -6.86 1.53
CA VAL A 317 -12.03 -7.26 0.13
C VAL A 317 -11.17 -8.52 0.04
N SER A 318 -10.11 -8.63 0.85
CA SER A 318 -9.25 -9.81 0.90
C SER A 318 -10.03 -11.06 1.32
N ASN A 319 -10.86 -10.93 2.36
CA ASN A 319 -11.71 -12.02 2.85
C ASN A 319 -12.76 -12.44 1.82
N LEU A 320 -13.38 -11.49 1.11
CA LEU A 320 -14.31 -11.78 0.01
C LEU A 320 -13.60 -12.49 -1.17
N ILE A 321 -12.38 -12.07 -1.51
CA ILE A 321 -11.56 -12.73 -2.54
C ILE A 321 -11.23 -14.17 -2.11
N ALA A 322 -10.83 -14.37 -0.86
CA ALA A 322 -10.55 -15.69 -0.32
C ALA A 322 -11.79 -16.59 -0.40
N HIS A 323 -12.95 -16.09 0.03
CA HIS A 323 -14.22 -16.83 -0.05
C HIS A 323 -14.60 -17.17 -1.50
N TYR A 324 -14.41 -16.24 -2.45
CA TYR A 324 -14.63 -16.51 -3.86
C TYR A 324 -13.71 -17.64 -4.36
N VAL A 325 -12.42 -17.61 -4.01
CA VAL A 325 -11.46 -18.63 -4.42
C VAL A 325 -11.79 -20.00 -3.82
N GLU A 326 -12.28 -20.05 -2.59
CA GLU A 326 -12.75 -21.31 -1.98
C GLU A 326 -13.99 -21.88 -2.71
N LEU A 327 -14.94 -21.02 -3.13
CA LEU A 327 -16.07 -21.46 -3.96
C LEU A 327 -15.61 -22.02 -5.31
N GLU A 328 -14.58 -21.41 -5.93
CA GLU A 328 -14.00 -21.91 -7.18
C GLU A 328 -13.30 -23.27 -6.99
N LYS A 329 -12.62 -23.48 -5.86
CA LYS A 329 -12.05 -24.79 -5.50
C LYS A 329 -13.15 -25.84 -5.31
N LEU A 330 -14.20 -25.50 -4.56
CA LEU A 330 -15.34 -26.39 -4.33
C LEU A 330 -15.98 -26.81 -5.65
N TRP A 331 -16.21 -25.86 -6.57
CA TRP A 331 -16.70 -26.16 -7.90
C TRP A 331 -15.78 -27.13 -8.66
N ASN A 332 -14.47 -26.90 -8.61
CA ASN A 332 -13.50 -27.80 -9.25
C ASN A 332 -13.50 -29.22 -8.67
N THR A 333 -13.84 -29.40 -7.40
CA THR A 333 -13.99 -30.71 -6.77
C THR A 333 -15.32 -31.38 -7.15
N VAL A 334 -16.41 -30.62 -7.20
CA VAL A 334 -17.76 -31.17 -7.39
C VAL A 334 -18.11 -31.35 -8.86
N LYS A 335 -17.48 -30.62 -9.80
CA LYS A 335 -17.80 -30.65 -11.24
C LYS A 335 -17.72 -32.04 -11.91
N THR A 336 -17.04 -33.01 -11.31
CA THR A 336 -16.91 -34.39 -11.83
C THR A 336 -18.07 -35.30 -11.42
N GLN A 337 -18.97 -34.84 -10.53
CA GLN A 337 -20.13 -35.62 -10.08
C GLN A 337 -21.31 -35.45 -11.04
N ALA A 338 -22.02 -36.55 -11.34
CA ALA A 338 -23.08 -36.59 -12.35
C ALA A 338 -24.23 -35.58 -12.14
N ASN A 339 -24.52 -35.20 -10.90
CA ASN A 339 -25.62 -34.28 -10.54
C ASN A 339 -25.15 -32.86 -10.22
N ALA A 340 -23.84 -32.59 -10.30
CA ALA A 340 -23.23 -31.31 -9.91
C ALA A 340 -23.74 -30.13 -10.73
N GLU A 341 -24.00 -30.35 -12.01
CA GLU A 341 -24.38 -29.30 -12.94
C GLU A 341 -25.80 -28.77 -12.69
N THR A 342 -26.72 -29.65 -12.30
CA THR A 342 -28.11 -29.28 -11.98
C THR A 342 -28.29 -28.72 -10.57
N GLU A 343 -27.59 -29.25 -9.57
CA GLU A 343 -27.84 -28.88 -8.16
C GLU A 343 -26.89 -27.78 -7.64
N TRP A 344 -25.63 -27.78 -8.06
CA TRP A 344 -24.59 -26.95 -7.44
C TRP A 344 -24.19 -25.75 -8.29
N ARG A 345 -24.16 -25.91 -9.63
CA ARG A 345 -23.68 -24.87 -10.55
C ARG A 345 -24.43 -23.56 -10.41
N MET A 346 -25.76 -23.61 -10.37
CA MET A 346 -26.58 -22.40 -10.27
C MET A 346 -26.32 -21.62 -8.98
N ASN A 347 -26.28 -22.32 -7.84
CA ASN A 347 -26.05 -21.69 -6.54
C ASN A 347 -24.65 -21.09 -6.42
N ILE A 348 -23.63 -21.80 -6.91
CA ILE A 348 -22.24 -21.33 -6.88
C ILE A 348 -22.08 -20.09 -7.77
N VAL A 349 -22.60 -20.12 -9.00
CA VAL A 349 -22.51 -18.97 -9.92
C VAL A 349 -23.23 -17.75 -9.34
N GLN A 350 -24.41 -17.94 -8.74
CA GLN A 350 -25.15 -16.84 -8.11
C GLN A 350 -24.38 -16.25 -6.94
N GLN A 351 -23.81 -17.08 -6.06
CA GLN A 351 -22.98 -16.61 -4.94
C GLN A 351 -21.71 -15.89 -5.42
N GLN A 352 -21.04 -16.42 -6.44
CA GLN A 352 -19.87 -15.80 -7.06
C GLN A 352 -20.21 -14.41 -7.62
N GLU A 353 -21.32 -14.24 -8.31
CA GLU A 353 -21.74 -12.93 -8.84
C GLU A 353 -22.03 -11.93 -7.73
N VAL A 354 -22.71 -12.36 -6.66
CA VAL A 354 -22.96 -11.52 -5.48
C VAL A 354 -21.64 -11.10 -4.83
N ILE A 355 -20.69 -12.01 -4.63
CA ILE A 355 -19.38 -11.70 -4.03
C ILE A 355 -18.59 -10.76 -4.94
N ARG A 356 -18.58 -11.00 -6.25
CA ARG A 356 -17.89 -10.17 -7.24
C ARG A 356 -18.43 -8.74 -7.25
N SER A 357 -19.77 -8.58 -7.20
CA SER A 357 -20.40 -7.26 -7.10
C SER A 357 -20.00 -6.52 -5.81
N LYS A 358 -19.94 -7.22 -4.67
CA LYS A 358 -19.48 -6.65 -3.39
C LYS A 358 -18.01 -6.22 -3.45
N ILE A 359 -17.13 -7.03 -4.03
CA ILE A 359 -15.70 -6.69 -4.23
C ILE A 359 -15.57 -5.43 -5.07
N ARG A 360 -16.30 -5.33 -6.19
CA ARG A 360 -16.30 -4.14 -7.05
C ARG A 360 -16.81 -2.89 -6.30
N ASN A 361 -17.86 -3.02 -5.51
CA ASN A 361 -18.43 -1.90 -4.77
C ASN A 361 -17.51 -1.38 -3.65
N LEU A 362 -16.74 -2.26 -3.01
CA LEU A 362 -15.85 -1.89 -1.90
C LEU A 362 -14.49 -1.36 -2.37
N GLY A 363 -13.85 -2.02 -3.33
CA GLY A 363 -12.48 -1.70 -3.75
C GLY A 363 -12.30 -1.32 -5.22
N GLY A 364 -13.40 -1.14 -5.96
CA GLY A 364 -13.37 -0.73 -7.36
C GLY A 364 -12.69 -1.74 -8.29
N ASP A 365 -12.18 -1.25 -9.42
CA ASP A 365 -11.56 -2.08 -10.46
C ASP A 365 -10.21 -2.68 -10.03
N GLU A 366 -9.51 -2.04 -9.09
CA GLU A 366 -8.27 -2.56 -8.53
C GLU A 366 -8.52 -3.86 -7.74
N ALA A 367 -9.59 -3.90 -6.95
CA ALA A 367 -9.98 -5.10 -6.20
C ALA A 367 -10.42 -6.24 -7.12
N ILE A 368 -11.11 -5.95 -8.23
CA ILE A 368 -11.42 -6.96 -9.26
C ILE A 368 -10.15 -7.47 -9.93
N SER A 369 -9.18 -6.59 -10.21
CA SER A 369 -7.88 -6.99 -10.74
C SER A 369 -7.09 -7.86 -9.74
N LYS A 370 -7.22 -7.62 -8.43
CA LYS A 370 -6.68 -8.51 -7.37
C LYS A 370 -7.37 -9.89 -7.42
N LEU A 371 -8.71 -9.95 -7.52
CA LEU A 371 -9.47 -11.19 -7.65
C LEU A 371 -9.03 -12.02 -8.87
N GLU A 372 -8.96 -11.40 -10.06
CA GLU A 372 -8.57 -12.09 -11.29
C GLU A 372 -7.14 -12.64 -11.23
N ARG A 373 -6.22 -11.92 -10.56
CA ARG A 373 -4.87 -12.43 -10.29
C ARG A 373 -4.89 -13.65 -9.38
N SER A 374 -5.71 -13.65 -8.33
CA SER A 374 -5.87 -14.81 -7.45
C SER A 374 -6.46 -16.02 -8.19
N LEU A 375 -7.43 -15.81 -9.07
CA LEU A 375 -8.01 -16.87 -9.90
C LEU A 375 -7.02 -17.44 -10.93
N ARG A 376 -6.21 -16.60 -11.58
CA ARG A 376 -5.14 -17.07 -12.48
C ARG A 376 -4.15 -17.96 -11.74
N ARG A 377 -3.71 -17.55 -10.55
CA ARG A 377 -2.82 -18.35 -9.69
C ARG A 377 -3.44 -19.67 -9.25
N LEU A 378 -4.76 -19.71 -9.04
CA LEU A 378 -5.46 -20.96 -8.74
C LEU A 378 -5.42 -21.91 -9.93
N LYS A 379 -5.73 -21.41 -11.13
CA LYS A 379 -5.68 -22.21 -12.37
C LYS A 379 -4.29 -22.76 -12.67
N GLU A 380 -3.24 -21.99 -12.43
CA GLU A 380 -1.84 -22.44 -12.58
C GLU A 380 -1.47 -23.57 -11.61
N LYS A 381 -2.11 -23.65 -10.43
CA LYS A 381 -1.86 -24.69 -9.42
C LYS A 381 -2.69 -25.96 -9.62
N LEU A 382 -3.80 -25.88 -10.36
CA LEU A 382 -4.53 -27.05 -10.81
C LEU A 382 -3.72 -27.67 -11.96
N PRO A 383 -3.19 -28.90 -11.84
CA PRO A 383 -2.56 -29.56 -12.96
C PRO A 383 -3.57 -29.65 -14.12
N ASN A 384 -3.10 -29.44 -15.35
CA ASN A 384 -3.88 -29.70 -16.56
C ASN A 384 -4.29 -31.18 -16.57
N GLU A 385 -5.47 -31.51 -16.05
CA GLU A 385 -6.24 -32.67 -16.50
C GLU A 385 -6.82 -32.33 -17.88
N SER A 386 -5.92 -32.30 -18.86
CA SER A 386 -6.24 -32.34 -20.28
C SER A 386 -5.14 -33.14 -20.95
N GLY A 387 -5.11 -34.43 -20.63
CA GLY A 387 -4.35 -35.46 -21.30
C GLY A 387 -5.22 -36.70 -21.32
N ASP A 388 -5.47 -37.19 -22.53
CA ASP A 388 -6.16 -38.43 -22.92
C ASP A 388 -7.67 -38.52 -22.71
N GLU A 389 -8.37 -38.43 -23.86
CA GLU A 389 -9.34 -39.39 -24.41
C GLU A 389 -9.98 -38.68 -25.64
N THR A 390 -9.87 -39.11 -26.90
CA THR A 390 -9.52 -40.40 -27.52
C THR A 390 -9.12 -40.18 -28.99
N ASP A 391 -8.26 -41.07 -29.49
CA ASP A 391 -8.21 -41.52 -30.90
C ASP A 391 -9.56 -42.04 -31.40
#